data_AF-A0A7X8G2K6-F1
#
_entry.id   AF-A0A7X8G2K6-F1
#
_cell.length_a   1.000
_cell.length_b   1.000
_cell.length_c   1.000
_cell.angle_alpha   90.00
_cell.angle_beta   90.00
_cell.angle_gamma   90.00
#
_symmetry.space_group_name_H-M   'P 1'
#
loop_
_entity.id
_entity.type
_entity.pdbx_description
1 polymer ?
#
loop_
_entity_poly.entity_id
_entity_poly.type
_entity_poly.pdbx_seq_one_letter_code
_entity_poly.pdbx_strand_id
1 'polypeptide(L)'
;MIKEDFYTHIGKVKRISGLMIEASGSKYKIGEICEIVTETDKKVRAEVVGFNDGKVLLMPYEDIKGIGLGNTVVSTNHKLKIPV
;
A
#
# COMPACT_ATOMS: atom_id res chain seq x y z
N MET A 1 -1.59 16.38 -25.10
CA MET A 1 -0.71 16.69 -23.94
C MET A 1 -1.56 16.57 -22.69
N ILE A 2 -1.68 15.37 -22.12
CA ILE A 2 -2.51 15.11 -20.94
C ILE A 2 -1.58 15.17 -19.73
N LYS A 3 -1.87 16.11 -18.82
CA LYS A 3 -1.21 16.24 -17.52
C LYS A 3 -1.65 15.03 -16.66
N GLU A 4 -0.76 14.07 -16.45
CA GLU A 4 -0.96 13.08 -15.39
C GLU A 4 -0.65 13.76 -14.05
N ASP A 5 -1.64 13.83 -13.17
CA ASP A 5 -1.51 14.34 -11.81
C ASP A 5 -0.62 13.39 -10.99
N PHE A 6 0.66 13.74 -10.83
CA PHE A 6 1.69 13.01 -10.07
C PHE A 6 1.48 13.01 -8.53
N TYR A 7 0.26 12.80 -8.03
CA TYR A 7 0.06 12.59 -6.60
C TYR A 7 0.24 11.11 -6.27
N THR A 8 1.48 10.72 -6.00
CA THR A 8 1.75 9.45 -5.32
C THR A 8 1.12 9.52 -3.92
N HIS A 9 0.10 8.71 -3.65
CA HIS A 9 -0.45 8.62 -2.30
C HIS A 9 0.58 7.94 -1.38
N ILE A 10 1.20 8.73 -0.50
CA ILE A 10 2.24 8.27 0.41
C ILE A 10 1.64 8.12 1.81
N GLY A 11 1.75 6.91 2.35
CA GLY A 11 1.36 6.53 3.70
C GLY A 11 2.53 5.99 4.51
N LYS A 12 2.25 5.60 5.76
CA LYS A 12 3.18 4.87 6.61
C LYS A 12 2.48 3.73 7.32
N VAL A 13 3.17 2.61 7.50
CA VAL A 13 2.67 1.47 8.29
C VAL A 13 2.44 1.92 9.73
N LYS A 14 1.22 1.70 10.23
CA LYS A 14 0.76 2.06 11.59
C LYS A 14 0.51 0.84 12.47
N ARG A 15 0.14 -0.30 11.88
CA ARG A 15 -0.11 -1.55 12.60
C ARG A 15 0.12 -2.73 11.69
N ILE A 16 0.57 -3.84 12.27
CA ILE A 16 0.69 -5.14 11.61
C ILE A 16 -0.04 -6.16 12.50
N SER A 17 -0.93 -6.96 11.92
CA SER A 17 -1.66 -8.02 12.63
C SER A 17 -1.82 -9.23 11.71
N GLY A 18 -0.91 -10.20 11.86
CA GLY A 18 -0.76 -11.28 10.89
C GLY A 18 -0.37 -10.72 9.52
N LEU A 19 -1.13 -11.07 8.49
CA LEU A 19 -0.94 -10.53 7.14
C LEU A 19 -1.64 -9.18 6.92
N MET A 20 -2.50 -8.74 7.83
CA MET A 20 -3.18 -7.46 7.69
C MET A 20 -2.29 -6.31 8.15
N ILE A 21 -2.15 -5.31 7.28
CA ILE A 21 -1.35 -4.11 7.55
C ILE A 21 -2.27 -2.90 7.54
N GLU A 22 -2.20 -2.07 8.57
CA GLU A 22 -2.84 -0.76 8.57
C GLU A 22 -1.82 0.31 8.22
N ALA A 23 -2.17 1.22 7.31
CA ALA A 23 -1.34 2.37 6.97
C ALA A 23 -2.13 3.69 7.07
N SER A 24 -1.41 4.79 7.26
CA SER A 24 -2.00 6.12 7.20
C SER A 24 -2.23 6.57 5.76
N GLY A 25 -3.28 7.36 5.54
CA GLY A 25 -3.53 8.07 4.28
C GLY A 25 -5.00 7.96 3.87
N SER A 26 -5.48 8.99 3.17
CA SER A 26 -6.92 9.22 2.97
C SER A 26 -7.38 9.15 1.50
N LYS A 27 -6.46 8.92 0.56
CA LYS A 27 -6.76 9.00 -0.87
C LYS A 27 -6.56 7.69 -1.64
N TYR A 28 -6.58 6.57 -0.94
CA TYR A 28 -6.53 5.24 -1.57
C TYR A 28 -7.92 4.80 -2.05
N LYS A 29 -7.97 3.90 -3.03
CA LYS A 29 -9.20 3.25 -3.51
C LYS A 29 -9.16 1.75 -3.23
N ILE A 30 -10.31 1.13 -2.98
CA ILE A 30 -10.40 -0.33 -2.88
C ILE A 30 -9.93 -0.99 -4.17
N GLY A 31 -9.10 -2.04 -4.04
CA GLY A 31 -8.47 -2.77 -5.13
C GLY A 31 -7.26 -2.08 -5.76
N GLU A 32 -6.84 -0.95 -5.21
CA GLU A 32 -5.62 -0.26 -5.64
C GLU A 32 -4.38 -0.98 -5.09
N ILE A 33 -3.36 -1.09 -5.94
CA ILE A 33 -2.08 -1.69 -5.56
C ILE A 33 -1.17 -0.62 -4.98
N CYS A 34 -0.56 -0.95 -3.85
CA CYS A 34 0.48 -0.16 -3.22
C CYS A 34 1.77 -0.98 -3.03
N GLU A 35 2.88 -0.27 -2.91
CA GLU A 35 4.19 -0.82 -2.57
C GLU A 35 4.58 -0.36 -1.17
N ILE A 36 4.92 -1.31 -0.31
CA ILE A 36 5.49 -1.06 1.02
C ILE A 36 7.00 -1.14 0.89
N VAL A 37 7.68 -0.03 1.15
CA VAL A 37 9.15 0.09 1.09
C VAL A 37 9.72 -0.21 2.47
N THR A 38 10.44 -1.32 2.55
CA THR A 38 11.16 -1.75 3.75
C THR A 38 12.47 -0.98 3.93
N GLU A 39 13.11 -1.12 5.09
CA GLU A 39 14.41 -0.48 5.37
C GLU A 39 15.55 -0.97 4.48
N THR A 40 15.42 -2.18 3.90
CA THR A 40 16.41 -2.75 2.98
C THR A 40 16.09 -2.43 1.51
N ASP A 41 15.28 -1.41 1.24
CA ASP A 41 14.76 -1.03 -0.09
C ASP A 41 13.99 -2.13 -0.84
N LYS A 42 13.65 -3.25 -0.17
CA LYS A 42 12.74 -4.26 -0.72
C LYS A 42 11.35 -3.66 -0.77
N LYS A 43 10.68 -3.82 -1.91
CA LYS A 43 9.29 -3.44 -2.12
C LYS A 43 8.40 -4.67 -2.00
N VAL A 44 7.40 -4.59 -1.13
CA VAL A 44 6.36 -5.62 -1.00
C VAL A 44 5.06 -5.07 -1.55
N ARG A 45 4.45 -5.77 -2.51
CA ARG A 45 3.16 -5.35 -3.06
C ARG A 45 2.02 -5.74 -2.14
N ALA A 46 1.07 -4.82 -1.98
CA ALA A 46 -0.14 -5.04 -1.23
C ALA A 46 -1.33 -4.38 -1.92
N GLU A 47 -2.53 -4.88 -1.62
CA GLU A 47 -3.79 -4.37 -2.13
C GLU A 47 -4.58 -3.67 -1.03
N VAL A 48 -5.21 -2.56 -1.39
CA VAL A 48 -6.17 -1.88 -0.52
C VAL A 48 -7.46 -2.70 -0.45
N VAL A 49 -7.68 -3.36 0.68
CA VAL A 49 -8.84 -4.26 0.90
C VAL A 49 -9.94 -3.63 1.76
N GLY A 50 -9.66 -2.51 2.42
CA GLY A 50 -10.62 -1.88 3.31
C GLY A 50 -10.12 -0.58 3.94
N PHE A 51 -10.97 0.01 4.76
CA PHE A 51 -10.63 1.16 5.60
C PHE A 51 -11.16 0.92 7.01
N ASN A 52 -10.42 1.36 8.02
CA ASN A 52 -10.84 1.30 9.41
C ASN A 52 -10.29 2.51 10.17
N ASP A 53 -11.16 3.24 10.89
CA ASP A 53 -10.79 4.42 11.69
C ASP A 53 -9.86 5.42 10.96
N GLY A 54 -10.18 5.74 9.71
CA GLY A 54 -9.39 6.67 8.89
C GLY A 54 -8.03 6.14 8.42
N LYS A 55 -7.75 4.85 8.61
CA LYS A 55 -6.59 4.13 8.08
C LYS A 55 -7.00 3.25 6.91
N VAL A 56 -6.03 2.97 6.04
CA VAL A 56 -6.19 2.01 4.95
C VAL A 56 -5.75 0.63 5.43
N LEU A 57 -6.53 -0.39 5.09
CA LEU A 57 -6.23 -1.80 5.34
C LEU A 57 -5.61 -2.39 4.07
N LEU A 58 -4.45 -3.00 4.23
CA LEU A 58 -3.64 -3.53 3.14
C LEU A 58 -3.46 -5.03 3.32
N MET A 59 -3.60 -5.77 2.22
CA MET A 59 -3.30 -7.20 2.13
C MET A 59 -2.09 -7.42 1.20
N PRO A 60 -0.94 -7.86 1.73
CA PRO A 60 0.24 -8.19 0.95
C PRO A 60 0.01 -9.41 0.05
N TYR A 61 0.62 -9.39 -1.13
CA TYR A 61 0.64 -10.55 -2.05
C TYR A 61 1.79 -11.52 -1.78
N GLU A 62 2.76 -11.09 -0.98
CA GLU A 62 3.99 -11.82 -0.70
C GLU A 62 4.23 -11.85 0.82
N ASP A 63 5.28 -12.56 1.24
CA ASP A 63 5.74 -12.56 2.63
C ASP A 63 6.07 -11.14 3.11
N ILE A 64 5.54 -10.80 4.29
CA ILE A 64 5.71 -9.51 4.97
C ILE A 64 7.05 -9.37 5.69
N LYS A 65 7.95 -10.35 5.58
CA LYS A 65 9.28 -10.30 6.19
C LYS A 65 10.02 -9.02 5.80
N GLY A 66 10.45 -8.28 6.83
CA GLY A 66 11.14 -6.99 6.68
C GLY A 66 10.21 -5.78 6.70
N ILE A 67 8.88 -5.98 6.73
CA ILE A 67 7.94 -4.88 6.96
C ILE A 67 7.89 -4.53 8.44
N GLY A 68 8.14 -3.26 8.75
CA GLY A 68 8.09 -2.69 10.08
C GLY A 68 7.17 -1.46 10.18
N LEU A 69 6.92 -1.03 11.42
CA LEU A 69 6.20 0.21 11.67
C LEU A 69 6.95 1.40 11.06
N GLY A 70 6.20 2.35 10.49
CA GLY A 70 6.77 3.55 9.89
C GLY A 70 7.35 3.36 8.48
N ASN A 71 7.43 2.13 7.97
CA ASN A 71 7.75 1.87 6.57
C ASN A 71 6.81 2.64 5.64
N THR A 72 7.36 3.12 4.53
CA THR A 72 6.64 3.97 3.58
C THR A 72 5.72 3.10 2.73
N VAL A 73 4.49 3.56 2.55
CA VAL A 73 3.51 2.95 1.64
C VAL A 73 3.29 3.90 0.48
N VAL A 74 3.36 3.39 -0.75
CA VAL A 74 3.32 4.17 -1.98
C VAL A 74 2.23 3.59 -2.87
N SER A 75 1.21 4.38 -3.21
CA SER A 75 0.22 3.95 -4.21
C SER A 75 0.85 3.89 -5.61
N THR A 76 0.50 2.84 -6.35
CA THR A 76 0.85 2.70 -7.76
C THR A 76 -0.16 3.40 -8.68
N ASN A 77 -1.30 3.88 -8.17
CA ASN A 77 -2.46 4.38 -8.94
C ASN A 77 -3.09 3.36 -9.91
N HIS A 78 -2.71 2.08 -9.82
CA HIS A 78 -3.24 1.02 -10.66
C HIS A 78 -4.01 -0.01 -9.83
N LYS A 79 -5.05 -0.58 -10.42
CA LYS A 79 -5.66 -1.82 -9.93
C LYS A 79 -4.88 -3.02 -10.46
N LEU A 80 -4.97 -4.16 -9.78
CA LEU A 80 -4.40 -5.40 -10.30
C LEU A 80 -4.93 -5.68 -11.71
N LYS A 81 -4.03 -5.82 -12.67
CA LYS A 81 -4.35 -6.28 -14.03
C LYS A 81 -3.68 -7.63 -14.23
N ILE A 82 -4.49 -8.65 -14.47
CA ILE A 82 -4.00 -9.96 -14.87
C ILE A 82 -3.95 -9.94 -16.41
N PRO A 83 -2.77 -10.05 -17.04
CA PRO A 83 -2.71 -10.17 -18.49
C PRO A 83 -3.41 -11.46 -18.92
N VAL A 84 -4.30 -11.34 -19.91
CA VAL A 84 -5.03 -12.44 -20.54
C VAL A 84 -4.42 -12.78 -21.90
#